data_AF-A0A8S3QWR7-F1
#
_entry.id   AF-A0A8S3QWR7-F1
#
_cell.length_a   1.000
_cell.length_b   1.000
_cell.length_c   1.000
_cell.angle_alpha   90.00
_cell.angle_beta   90.00
_cell.angle_gamma   90.00
#
_symmetry.space_group_name_H-M   'P 1'
#
loop_
_entity.id
_entity.type
_entity.pdbx_description
1 polymer ?
#
loop_
_entity_poly.entity_id
_entity_poly.type
_entity_poly.pdbx_seq_one_letter_code
_entity_poly.pdbx_strand_id
1 'polypeptide(L)'
;MYATNENMDDDPIGKSIIKNLVYIKQNITSYDTILDILVSKEIIGLHERSDFSSHGISHNDKIQEVINVVLKKGASDEFITALLDSGNEHVAEQILTLDEKDFTTFTQGTRVTGNSIRPKDRLLQAYRDIATLQREKNDISNEIKSLQTHHEDQVAGLHEQITKLKEQMREKDNTIKTQNEHLRKLKEMQEKKSTIHEEQMDDIKQTLAKVVNLCETTQEKVIETQKKVTLLEDQMKKPRVRGNITSTMREERNKANKH
;
A
#
# COMPACT_ATOMS: atom_id res chain seq x y z
N MET A 1 57.11 -15.51 -23.76
CA MET A 1 56.77 -16.91 -24.07
C MET A 1 55.36 -16.91 -24.63
N TYR A 2 55.17 -17.32 -25.88
CA TYR A 2 53.84 -17.37 -26.49
C TYR A 2 53.10 -18.61 -25.99
N ALA A 3 51.83 -18.45 -25.59
CA ALA A 3 50.96 -19.57 -25.26
C ALA A 3 50.62 -20.31 -26.56
N THR A 4 51.41 -21.35 -26.88
CA THR A 4 51.02 -22.33 -27.91
C THR A 4 49.94 -23.20 -27.31
N ASN A 5 48.68 -22.88 -27.61
CA ASN A 5 47.54 -23.74 -27.31
C ASN A 5 47.60 -24.93 -28.29
N GLU A 6 47.72 -26.15 -27.78
CA GLU A 6 47.84 -27.38 -28.58
C GLU A 6 46.59 -27.73 -29.41
N ASN A 7 45.54 -26.90 -29.37
CA ASN A 7 44.29 -27.06 -30.15
C ASN A 7 44.07 -25.94 -31.19
N MET A 8 45.10 -25.16 -31.57
CA MET A 8 44.92 -24.06 -32.52
C MET A 8 44.49 -24.52 -33.93
N ASP A 9 44.60 -25.80 -34.28
CA ASP A 9 44.25 -26.28 -35.61
C ASP A 9 42.78 -26.10 -35.99
N ASP A 10 41.89 -25.96 -35.00
CA ASP A 10 40.45 -25.75 -35.19
C ASP A 10 39.99 -24.28 -35.11
N ASP A 11 40.89 -23.32 -34.82
CA ASP A 11 40.56 -21.88 -34.75
C ASP A 11 41.33 -21.06 -35.80
N PRO A 12 40.84 -21.00 -37.06
CA PRO A 12 41.49 -20.27 -38.14
C PRO A 12 41.55 -18.75 -37.88
N ILE A 13 40.61 -18.22 -37.10
CA ILE A 13 40.58 -16.79 -36.75
C ILE A 13 41.63 -16.50 -35.69
N GLY A 14 41.75 -17.33 -34.66
CA GLY A 14 42.81 -17.26 -33.66
C GLY A 14 44.21 -17.30 -34.28
N LYS A 15 44.43 -18.18 -35.28
CA LYS A 15 45.67 -18.19 -36.09
C LYS A 15 45.90 -16.86 -36.82
N SER A 16 44.85 -16.30 -37.41
CA SER A 16 44.95 -15.01 -38.13
C SER A 16 45.20 -13.83 -37.19
N ILE A 17 44.63 -13.84 -35.98
CA ILE A 17 44.90 -12.85 -34.92
C ILE A 17 46.39 -12.87 -34.56
N ILE A 18 46.98 -14.05 -34.36
CA ILE A 18 48.42 -14.19 -34.09
C ILE A 18 49.25 -13.67 -35.27
N LYS A 19 48.89 -14.04 -36.52
CA LYS A 19 49.59 -13.60 -37.73
C LYS A 19 49.60 -12.06 -37.87
N ASN A 20 48.52 -11.40 -37.47
CA ASN A 20 48.34 -9.95 -37.61
C ASN A 20 48.61 -9.17 -36.31
N LEU A 21 49.16 -9.80 -35.27
CA LEU A 21 49.29 -9.24 -33.92
C LEU A 21 49.98 -7.87 -33.87
N VAL A 22 51.04 -7.68 -34.65
CA VAL A 22 51.77 -6.40 -34.74
C VAL A 22 50.86 -5.30 -35.30
N TYR A 23 50.13 -5.60 -36.37
CA TYR A 23 49.19 -4.67 -36.97
C TYR A 23 48.04 -4.33 -36.01
N ILE A 24 47.47 -5.33 -35.34
CA ILE A 24 46.37 -5.14 -34.38
C ILE A 24 46.77 -4.17 -33.27
N LYS A 25 47.94 -4.36 -32.66
CA LYS A 25 48.45 -3.47 -31.60
C LYS A 25 48.59 -2.01 -32.04
N GLN A 26 49.06 -1.81 -33.27
CA GLN A 26 49.33 -0.47 -33.79
C GLN A 26 48.07 0.27 -34.25
N ASN A 27 46.99 -0.45 -34.53
CA ASN A 27 45.82 0.11 -35.22
C ASN A 27 44.53 0.09 -34.40
N ILE A 28 44.54 -0.48 -33.18
CA ILE A 28 43.41 -0.35 -32.23
C ILE A 28 43.42 1.05 -31.61
N THR A 29 42.32 1.77 -31.81
CA THR A 29 42.12 3.13 -31.30
C THR A 29 41.10 3.21 -30.17
N SER A 30 40.15 2.26 -30.10
CA SER A 30 39.07 2.23 -29.10
C SER A 30 39.25 1.11 -28.07
N TYR A 31 40.43 1.02 -27.45
CA TYR A 31 40.79 -0.06 -26.53
C TYR A 31 39.79 -0.23 -25.37
N ASP A 32 39.44 0.85 -24.67
CA ASP A 32 38.54 0.78 -23.52
C ASP A 32 37.14 0.29 -23.92
N THR A 33 36.64 0.71 -25.09
CA THR A 33 35.37 0.22 -25.63
C THR A 33 35.42 -1.26 -25.96
N ILE A 34 36.51 -1.75 -26.56
CA ILE A 34 36.71 -3.19 -26.83
C ILE A 34 36.72 -3.96 -25.51
N LEU A 35 37.47 -3.46 -24.52
CA LEU A 35 37.57 -4.09 -23.21
C LEU A 35 36.20 -4.17 -22.52
N ASP A 36 35.42 -3.10 -22.57
CA ASP A 36 34.08 -3.05 -21.98
C ASP A 36 33.10 -4.02 -22.67
N ILE A 37 33.17 -4.13 -23.99
CA ILE A 37 32.38 -5.11 -24.74
C ILE A 37 32.76 -6.54 -24.34
N LEU A 38 34.06 -6.86 -24.25
CA LEU A 38 34.53 -8.19 -23.86
C LEU A 38 34.17 -8.54 -22.41
N VAL A 39 34.12 -7.54 -21.51
CA VAL A 39 33.63 -7.72 -20.14
C VAL A 39 32.13 -7.96 -20.11
N SER A 40 31.35 -7.22 -20.91
CA SER A 40 29.91 -7.41 -21.02
C SER A 40 29.52 -8.78 -21.57
N LYS A 41 30.40 -9.38 -22.38
CA LYS A 41 30.28 -10.74 -22.94
C LYS A 41 30.87 -11.82 -22.02
N GLU A 42 31.31 -11.45 -20.81
CA GLU A 42 31.91 -12.36 -19.81
C GLU A 42 33.20 -13.06 -20.28
N ILE A 43 33.82 -12.56 -21.36
CA ILE A 43 35.10 -13.06 -21.86
C ILE A 43 36.24 -12.55 -20.99
N ILE A 44 36.11 -11.32 -20.47
CA ILE A 44 37.06 -10.74 -19.52
C ILE A 44 36.34 -10.53 -18.19
N GLY A 45 36.90 -11.10 -17.12
CA GLY A 45 36.37 -10.91 -15.78
C GLY A 45 36.62 -9.49 -15.27
N LEU A 46 35.80 -9.03 -14.32
CA LEU A 46 35.97 -7.70 -13.70
C LEU A 46 37.35 -7.52 -13.04
N HIS A 47 37.95 -8.60 -12.53
CA HIS A 47 39.29 -8.59 -11.94
C HIS A 47 40.39 -8.47 -13.02
N GLU A 48 40.21 -9.14 -14.16
CA GLU A 48 41.11 -9.03 -15.31
C GLU A 48 41.05 -7.61 -15.91
N ARG A 49 39.85 -6.99 -15.96
CA ARG A 49 39.67 -5.59 -16.40
C ARG A 49 40.47 -4.61 -15.55
N SER A 50 40.47 -4.77 -14.21
CA SER A 50 41.24 -3.88 -13.34
C SER A 50 42.74 -3.98 -13.60
N ASP A 51 43.25 -5.19 -13.85
CA ASP A 51 44.67 -5.43 -14.13
C ASP A 51 45.09 -4.78 -15.45
N PHE A 52 44.25 -4.88 -16.48
CA PHE A 52 44.51 -4.29 -17.80
C PHE A 52 44.35 -2.75 -17.83
N SER A 53 43.55 -2.19 -16.93
CA SER A 53 43.36 -0.74 -16.80
C SER A 53 44.52 -0.03 -16.08
N SER A 54 45.47 -0.76 -15.50
CA SER A 54 46.58 -0.20 -14.71
C SER A 54 47.43 0.80 -15.52
N HIS A 55 47.82 1.91 -14.88
CA HIS A 55 48.47 3.06 -15.53
C HIS A 55 49.95 2.82 -15.90
N GLY A 56 50.52 1.66 -15.55
CA GLY A 56 51.94 1.35 -15.74
C GLY A 56 52.27 0.51 -16.98
N ILE A 57 51.28 0.03 -17.72
CA ILE A 57 51.46 -0.87 -18.88
C ILE A 57 51.27 -0.07 -20.17
N SER A 58 52.12 -0.32 -21.17
CA SER A 58 51.99 0.34 -22.48
C SER A 58 50.71 -0.09 -23.20
N HIS A 59 50.13 0.78 -24.03
CA HIS A 59 48.91 0.49 -24.82
C HIS A 59 49.02 -0.84 -25.59
N ASN A 60 50.18 -1.08 -26.22
CA ASN A 60 50.45 -2.29 -27.00
C ASN A 60 50.51 -3.56 -26.14
N ASP A 61 50.95 -3.44 -24.90
CA ASP A 61 51.00 -4.56 -23.96
C ASP A 61 49.62 -4.82 -23.37
N LYS A 62 48.82 -3.78 -23.10
CA LYS A 62 47.40 -3.93 -22.71
C LYS A 62 46.59 -4.67 -23.79
N ILE A 63 46.80 -4.34 -25.05
CA ILE A 63 46.18 -5.05 -26.18
C ILE A 63 46.68 -6.50 -26.25
N GLN A 64 47.97 -6.74 -26.03
CA GLN A 64 48.52 -8.09 -26.01
C GLN A 64 47.84 -8.96 -24.96
N GLU A 65 47.69 -8.45 -23.74
CA GLU A 65 47.10 -9.22 -22.63
C GLU A 65 45.64 -9.55 -22.90
N VAL A 66 44.87 -8.59 -23.44
CA VAL A 66 43.50 -8.85 -23.90
C VAL A 66 43.46 -9.95 -24.97
N ILE A 67 44.33 -9.89 -25.97
CA ILE A 67 44.42 -10.91 -27.02
C ILE A 67 44.82 -12.28 -26.45
N ASN A 68 45.75 -12.31 -25.50
CA ASN A 68 46.15 -13.56 -24.85
C ASN A 68 44.97 -14.22 -24.14
N VAL A 69 44.14 -13.45 -23.43
CA VAL A 69 42.93 -13.95 -22.76
C VAL A 69 41.90 -14.45 -23.77
N VAL A 70 41.65 -13.67 -24.82
CA VAL A 70 40.74 -14.04 -25.93
C VAL A 70 41.14 -15.37 -26.55
N LEU A 71 42.41 -15.52 -26.95
CA LEU A 71 42.93 -16.74 -27.56
C LEU A 71 42.93 -17.93 -26.60
N LYS A 72 43.22 -17.69 -25.31
CA LYS A 72 43.18 -18.73 -24.27
C LYS A 72 41.76 -19.26 -24.05
N LYS A 73 40.75 -18.38 -24.14
CA LYS A 73 39.33 -18.72 -23.95
C LYS A 73 38.65 -19.19 -25.24
N GLY A 74 39.35 -19.18 -26.38
CA GLY A 74 38.78 -19.53 -27.68
C GLY A 74 37.72 -18.54 -28.17
N ALA A 75 37.78 -17.28 -27.70
CA ALA A 75 36.77 -16.25 -27.94
C ALA A 75 37.11 -15.36 -29.15
N SER A 76 37.72 -15.95 -30.18
CA SER A 76 38.25 -15.24 -31.36
C SER A 76 37.14 -14.52 -32.15
N ASP A 77 35.95 -15.12 -32.25
CA ASP A 77 34.77 -14.55 -32.91
C ASP A 77 34.22 -13.34 -32.16
N GLU A 78 34.17 -13.42 -30.85
CA GLU A 78 33.69 -12.34 -30.01
C GLU A 78 34.67 -11.16 -29.99
N PHE A 79 35.96 -11.42 -30.16
CA PHE A 79 36.96 -10.38 -30.38
C PHE A 79 36.77 -9.67 -31.72
N ILE A 80 36.51 -10.39 -32.81
CA ILE A 80 36.14 -9.77 -34.10
C ILE A 80 34.90 -8.90 -33.94
N THR A 81 33.87 -9.41 -33.26
CA THR A 81 32.63 -8.67 -33.03
C THR A 81 32.89 -7.41 -32.19
N ALA A 82 33.72 -7.50 -31.15
CA ALA A 82 34.10 -6.34 -30.33
C ALA A 82 34.91 -5.30 -31.12
N LEU A 83 35.77 -5.73 -32.06
CA LEU A 83 36.48 -4.81 -32.97
C LEU A 83 35.51 -4.05 -33.88
N LEU A 84 34.49 -4.73 -34.42
CA LEU A 84 33.47 -4.09 -35.25
C LEU A 84 32.60 -3.12 -34.43
N ASP A 85 32.15 -3.55 -33.24
CA ASP A 85 31.31 -2.73 -32.36
C ASP A 85 32.00 -1.50 -31.79
N SER A 86 33.33 -1.54 -31.67
CA SER A 86 34.15 -0.43 -31.21
C SER A 86 34.63 0.51 -32.32
N GLY A 87 34.22 0.27 -33.57
CA GLY A 87 34.62 1.08 -34.74
C GLY A 87 36.02 0.78 -35.27
N ASN A 88 36.65 -0.32 -34.88
CA ASN A 88 37.96 -0.77 -35.38
C ASN A 88 37.80 -1.74 -36.56
N GLU A 89 36.93 -1.38 -37.52
CA GLU A 89 36.56 -2.23 -38.66
C GLU A 89 37.77 -2.62 -39.52
N HIS A 90 38.70 -1.69 -39.76
CA HIS A 90 39.94 -1.94 -40.51
C HIS A 90 40.84 -3.00 -39.87
N VAL A 91 40.77 -3.16 -38.54
CA VAL A 91 41.51 -4.21 -37.81
C VAL A 91 40.81 -5.56 -37.97
N ALA A 92 39.49 -5.60 -37.82
CA ALA A 92 38.69 -6.80 -38.06
C ALA A 92 38.85 -7.28 -39.50
N GLU A 93 38.81 -6.38 -40.48
CA GLU A 93 39.02 -6.68 -41.90
C GLU A 93 40.40 -7.28 -42.17
N GLN A 94 41.45 -6.77 -41.53
CA GLN A 94 42.80 -7.29 -41.66
C GLN A 94 42.93 -8.71 -41.10
N ILE A 95 42.31 -8.99 -39.94
CA ILE A 95 42.29 -10.33 -39.34
C ILE A 95 41.50 -11.31 -40.20
N LEU A 96 40.37 -10.88 -40.77
CA LEU A 96 39.54 -11.71 -41.64
C LEU A 96 40.11 -11.88 -43.06
N THR A 97 41.27 -11.26 -43.35
CA THR A 97 42.01 -11.49 -44.60
C THR A 97 42.76 -12.82 -44.50
N LEU A 98 42.03 -13.93 -44.64
CA LEU A 98 42.62 -15.25 -44.80
C LEU A 98 43.31 -15.34 -46.17
N ASP A 99 44.50 -15.95 -46.23
CA ASP A 99 45.19 -16.19 -47.50
C ASP A 99 44.25 -17.01 -48.40
N GLU A 100 44.12 -16.63 -49.69
CA GLU A 100 43.18 -17.26 -50.63
C GLU A 100 43.30 -18.79 -50.72
N LYS A 101 44.43 -19.38 -50.27
CA LYS A 101 44.64 -20.82 -50.17
C LYS A 101 43.77 -21.50 -49.11
N ASP A 102 43.48 -20.84 -47.98
CA ASP A 102 42.73 -21.43 -46.87
C ASP A 102 41.20 -21.42 -47.10
N PHE A 103 40.71 -20.61 -48.05
CA PHE A 103 39.30 -20.60 -48.46
C PHE A 103 38.93 -21.73 -49.42
N THR A 104 39.92 -22.35 -50.07
CA THR A 104 39.66 -23.39 -51.09
C THR A 104 39.20 -24.72 -50.51
N THR A 105 39.47 -25.00 -49.23
CA THR A 105 38.95 -26.18 -48.52
C THR A 105 37.51 -26.02 -48.05
N PHE A 106 36.99 -24.78 -47.92
CA PHE A 106 35.61 -24.55 -47.50
C PHE A 106 34.60 -24.59 -48.67
N THR A 107 35.05 -24.39 -49.92
CA THR A 107 34.18 -24.24 -51.09
C THR A 107 34.43 -25.23 -52.23
N GLN A 108 35.12 -26.35 -51.97
CA GLN A 108 35.17 -27.49 -52.90
C GLN A 108 33.78 -28.14 -53.03
N GLY A 109 32.89 -27.49 -53.77
CA GLY A 109 31.55 -27.99 -54.04
C GLY A 109 30.68 -27.09 -54.92
N THR A 110 30.98 -25.81 -55.06
CA THR A 110 30.13 -24.92 -55.87
C THR A 110 30.94 -23.92 -56.68
N ARG A 111 31.08 -24.21 -57.99
CA ARG A 111 31.40 -23.20 -58.99
C ARG A 111 30.28 -22.15 -58.99
N VAL A 112 30.55 -20.96 -58.47
CA VAL A 112 29.62 -19.83 -58.59
C VAL A 112 30.06 -18.96 -59.78
N THR A 113 29.25 -18.99 -60.84
CA THR A 113 29.28 -18.01 -61.92
C THR A 113 28.31 -16.87 -61.56
N GLY A 114 28.72 -15.62 -61.77
CA GLY A 114 27.86 -14.44 -61.62
C GLY A 114 27.96 -13.73 -60.26
N ASN A 115 28.35 -12.45 -60.28
CA ASN A 115 28.39 -11.50 -59.16
C ASN A 115 28.83 -12.08 -57.81
N SER A 116 30.06 -12.60 -57.80
CA SER A 116 30.68 -13.19 -56.62
C SER A 116 31.19 -12.10 -55.68
N ILE A 117 30.34 -11.68 -54.73
CA ILE A 117 30.82 -11.10 -53.47
C ILE A 117 31.85 -12.09 -52.94
N ARG A 118 33.11 -11.67 -52.78
CA ARG A 118 34.20 -12.58 -52.40
C ARG A 118 33.82 -13.25 -51.07
N PRO A 119 34.17 -14.51 -50.82
CA PRO A 119 33.86 -15.18 -49.55
C PRO A 119 34.23 -14.38 -48.29
N LYS A 120 35.31 -13.59 -48.36
CA LYS A 120 35.70 -12.60 -47.33
C LYS A 120 34.63 -11.54 -47.07
N ASP A 121 34.05 -10.96 -48.12
CA ASP A 121 33.05 -9.90 -48.01
C ASP A 121 31.73 -10.44 -47.43
N ARG A 122 31.39 -11.71 -47.72
CA ARG A 122 30.23 -12.39 -47.10
C ARG A 122 30.43 -12.63 -45.60
N LEU A 123 31.63 -13.05 -45.21
CA LEU A 123 31.98 -13.28 -43.81
C LEU A 123 31.96 -11.96 -43.02
N LEU A 124 32.57 -10.91 -43.58
CA LEU A 124 32.55 -9.57 -42.99
C LEU A 124 31.13 -9.02 -42.85
N GLN A 125 30.28 -9.22 -43.87
CA GLN A 125 28.87 -8.83 -43.79
C GLN A 125 28.13 -9.61 -42.68
N ALA A 126 28.37 -10.92 -42.57
CA ALA A 126 27.75 -11.73 -41.51
C ALA A 126 28.15 -11.25 -40.11
N TYR A 127 29.42 -10.89 -39.87
CA TYR A 127 29.82 -10.30 -38.58
C TYR A 127 29.21 -8.91 -38.34
N ARG A 128 29.06 -8.07 -39.38
CA ARG A 128 28.36 -6.79 -39.27
C ARG A 128 26.88 -6.97 -38.92
N ASP A 129 26.22 -7.95 -39.52
CA ASP A 129 24.82 -8.28 -39.24
C ASP A 129 24.68 -8.81 -37.80
N ILE A 130 25.58 -9.68 -37.36
CA ILE A 130 25.62 -10.18 -35.97
C ILE A 130 25.84 -9.05 -34.97
N ALA A 131 26.76 -8.14 -35.24
CA ALA A 131 27.01 -6.96 -34.41
C ALA A 131 25.75 -6.07 -34.29
N THR A 132 25.05 -5.85 -35.41
CA THR A 132 23.79 -5.07 -35.43
C THR A 132 22.71 -5.76 -34.60
N LEU A 133 22.49 -7.06 -34.80
CA LEU A 133 21.52 -7.84 -34.03
C LEU A 133 21.85 -7.87 -32.52
N GLN A 134 23.13 -7.85 -32.16
CA GLN A 134 23.55 -7.76 -30.75
C GLN A 134 23.21 -6.40 -30.14
N ARG A 135 23.34 -5.30 -30.88
CA ARG A 135 22.91 -3.97 -30.42
C ARG A 135 21.41 -3.89 -30.24
N GLU A 136 20.63 -4.33 -31.23
CA GLU A 136 19.17 -4.38 -31.14
C GLU A 136 18.70 -5.22 -29.94
N LYS A 137 19.32 -6.39 -29.71
CA LYS A 137 19.06 -7.21 -28.53
C LYS A 137 19.32 -6.46 -27.23
N ASN A 138 20.42 -5.71 -27.14
CA ASN A 138 20.76 -4.94 -25.95
C ASN A 138 19.78 -3.79 -25.71
N ASP A 139 19.38 -3.08 -26.76
CA ASP A 139 18.39 -1.99 -26.68
C ASP A 139 17.04 -2.52 -26.18
N ILE A 140 16.55 -3.63 -26.75
CA ILE A 140 15.34 -4.30 -26.29
C ILE A 140 15.48 -4.77 -24.84
N SER A 141 16.62 -5.33 -24.46
CA SER A 141 16.86 -5.78 -23.08
C SER A 141 16.81 -4.61 -22.08
N ASN A 142 17.32 -3.44 -22.46
CA ASN A 142 17.28 -2.24 -21.64
C ASN A 142 15.84 -1.68 -21.52
N GLU A 143 15.08 -1.69 -22.62
CA GLU A 143 13.67 -1.29 -22.61
C GLU A 143 12.83 -2.20 -21.70
N ILE A 144 13.03 -3.52 -21.78
CA ILE A 144 12.38 -4.50 -20.89
C ILE A 144 12.69 -4.19 -19.42
N LYS A 145 13.96 -3.95 -19.07
CA LYS A 145 14.35 -3.60 -17.69
C LYS A 145 13.67 -2.32 -17.23
N SER A 146 13.64 -1.29 -18.08
CA SER A 146 12.98 -0.02 -17.74
C SER A 146 11.48 -0.20 -17.52
N LEU A 147 10.81 -1.02 -18.34
CA LEU A 147 9.39 -1.34 -18.18
C LEU A 147 9.13 -2.14 -16.91
N GLN A 148 10.00 -3.10 -16.57
CA GLN A 148 9.91 -3.87 -15.32
C GLN A 148 10.01 -2.96 -14.10
N THR A 149 11.02 -2.08 -14.04
CA THR A 149 11.15 -1.10 -12.94
C THR A 149 9.93 -0.19 -12.85
N HIS A 150 9.43 0.33 -13.97
CA HIS A 150 8.24 1.18 -13.95
C HIS A 150 7.00 0.44 -13.43
N HIS A 151 6.83 -0.84 -13.81
CA HIS A 151 5.74 -1.67 -13.33
C HIS A 151 5.84 -1.95 -11.83
N GLU A 152 7.03 -2.28 -11.33
CA GLU A 152 7.29 -2.49 -9.90
C GLU A 152 6.97 -1.24 -9.07
N ASP A 153 7.37 -0.05 -9.54
CA ASP A 153 7.07 1.23 -8.88
C ASP A 153 5.56 1.50 -8.83
N GLN A 154 4.83 1.23 -9.92
CA GLN A 154 3.37 1.37 -9.96
C GLN A 154 2.69 0.42 -8.97
N VAL A 155 3.12 -0.85 -8.92
CA VAL A 155 2.59 -1.83 -7.98
C VAL A 155 2.86 -1.42 -6.54
N ALA A 156 4.07 -0.94 -6.24
CA ALA A 156 4.44 -0.43 -4.92
C ALA A 156 3.56 0.77 -4.51
N GLY A 157 3.36 1.73 -5.41
CA GLY A 157 2.50 2.89 -5.16
C GLY A 157 1.04 2.51 -4.90
N LEU A 158 0.49 1.55 -5.66
CA LEU A 158 -0.85 1.01 -5.41
C LEU A 158 -0.94 0.28 -4.06
N HIS A 159 0.10 -0.47 -3.68
CA HIS A 159 0.13 -1.18 -2.40
C HIS A 159 0.11 -0.20 -1.21
N GLU A 160 0.83 0.91 -1.32
CA GLU A 160 0.81 1.98 -0.32
C GLU A 160 -0.58 2.61 -0.20
N GLN A 161 -1.24 2.92 -1.33
CA GLN A 161 -2.60 3.47 -1.33
C GLN A 161 -3.61 2.52 -0.70
N ILE A 162 -3.55 1.21 -1.01
CA ILE A 162 -4.41 0.19 -0.39
C ILE A 162 -4.18 0.14 1.13
N THR A 163 -2.94 0.23 1.57
CA THR A 163 -2.60 0.22 3.01
C THR A 163 -3.19 1.43 3.73
N LYS A 164 -3.04 2.64 3.15
CA LYS A 164 -3.65 3.86 3.69
C LYS A 164 -5.17 3.77 3.76
N LEU A 165 -5.82 3.24 2.72
CA LEU A 165 -7.27 3.05 2.71
C LEU A 165 -7.74 2.06 3.78
N LYS A 166 -7.02 0.96 3.98
CA LYS A 166 -7.34 -0.02 5.03
C LYS A 166 -7.28 0.61 6.42
N GLU A 167 -6.29 1.44 6.70
CA GLU A 167 -6.18 2.13 7.99
C GLU A 167 -7.31 3.14 8.19
N GLN A 168 -7.63 3.93 7.16
CA GLN A 168 -8.77 4.86 7.22
C GLN A 168 -10.11 4.15 7.48
N MET A 169 -10.34 2.98 6.87
CA MET A 169 -11.54 2.19 7.16
C MET A 169 -11.56 1.71 8.62
N ARG A 170 -10.41 1.25 9.14
CA ARG A 170 -10.29 0.80 10.53
C ARG A 170 -10.58 1.91 11.53
N GLU A 171 -10.08 3.11 11.28
CA GLU A 171 -10.35 4.30 12.09
C GLU A 171 -11.85 4.68 12.08
N LYS A 172 -12.48 4.63 10.90
CA LYS A 172 -13.91 4.88 10.76
C LYS A 172 -14.76 3.83 11.48
N ASP A 173 -14.40 2.56 11.39
CA ASP A 173 -15.08 1.48 12.12
C ASP A 173 -15.00 1.66 13.63
N ASN A 174 -13.83 2.06 14.15
CA ASN A 174 -13.65 2.36 15.56
C ASN A 174 -14.50 3.57 15.99
N THR A 175 -14.55 4.60 15.15
CA THR A 175 -15.40 5.78 15.39
C THR A 175 -16.88 5.40 15.46
N ILE A 176 -17.35 4.58 14.52
CA ILE A 176 -18.73 4.08 14.50
C ILE A 176 -19.04 3.25 15.75
N LYS A 177 -18.13 2.37 16.17
CA LYS A 177 -18.29 1.59 17.42
C LYS A 177 -18.45 2.49 18.64
N THR A 178 -17.61 3.51 18.77
CA THR A 178 -17.72 4.48 19.86
C THR A 178 -19.03 5.27 19.80
N GLN A 179 -19.44 5.73 18.62
CA GLN A 179 -20.72 6.44 18.44
C GLN A 179 -21.93 5.56 18.80
N ASN A 180 -21.91 4.28 18.43
CA ASN A 180 -22.98 3.34 18.77
C ASN A 180 -23.07 3.10 20.28
N GLU A 181 -21.94 3.03 20.98
CA GLU A 181 -21.93 2.92 22.44
C GLU A 181 -22.49 4.19 23.12
N HIS A 182 -22.18 5.37 22.60
CA HIS A 182 -22.80 6.62 23.07
C HIS A 182 -24.32 6.62 22.84
N LEU A 183 -24.78 6.18 21.66
CA LEU A 183 -26.20 6.07 21.35
C LEU A 183 -26.92 5.10 22.30
N ARG A 184 -26.29 3.96 22.62
CA ARG A 184 -26.81 2.98 23.57
C ARG A 184 -27.00 3.60 24.96
N LYS A 185 -25.97 4.27 25.49
CA LYS A 185 -26.05 4.98 26.78
C LYS A 185 -27.15 6.05 26.80
N LEU A 186 -27.32 6.77 25.68
CA LEU A 186 -28.33 7.81 25.57
C LEU A 186 -29.75 7.23 25.60
N LYS A 187 -29.99 6.10 24.93
CA LYS A 187 -31.25 5.35 25.03
C LYS A 187 -31.53 4.88 26.45
N GLU A 188 -30.54 4.30 27.13
CA GLU A 188 -30.67 3.86 28.53
C GLU A 188 -31.02 5.03 29.47
N MET A 189 -30.41 6.21 29.28
CA MET A 189 -30.75 7.40 30.06
C MET A 189 -32.17 7.90 29.76
N GLN A 190 -32.61 7.84 28.51
CA GLN A 190 -33.97 8.24 28.12
C GLN A 190 -35.02 7.33 28.74
N GLU A 191 -34.78 6.01 28.77
CA GLU A 191 -35.66 5.04 29.41
C GLU A 191 -35.76 5.27 30.92
N LYS A 192 -34.62 5.44 31.61
CA LYS A 192 -34.58 5.81 33.04
C LYS A 192 -35.32 7.10 33.35
N LYS A 193 -35.22 8.09 32.46
CA LYS A 193 -35.96 9.35 32.62
C LYS A 193 -37.48 9.13 32.51
N SER A 194 -37.91 8.26 31.60
CA SER A 194 -39.33 7.91 31.42
C SER A 194 -39.89 7.22 32.65
N THR A 195 -39.18 6.23 33.21
CA THR A 195 -39.62 5.51 34.41
C THR A 195 -39.72 6.45 35.62
N ILE A 196 -38.73 7.32 35.83
CA ILE A 196 -38.79 8.33 36.91
C ILE A 196 -40.00 9.26 36.71
N HIS A 197 -40.30 9.66 35.48
CA HIS A 197 -41.45 10.53 35.21
C HIS A 197 -42.78 9.82 35.50
N GLU A 198 -42.92 8.55 35.14
CA GLU A 198 -44.08 7.72 35.46
C GLU A 198 -44.28 7.59 36.97
N GLU A 199 -43.20 7.25 37.72
CA GLU A 199 -43.21 7.18 39.18
C GLU A 199 -43.65 8.50 39.82
N GLN A 200 -43.06 9.63 39.38
CA GLN A 200 -43.42 10.96 39.87
C GLN A 200 -44.89 11.30 39.59
N MET A 201 -45.41 10.95 38.42
CA MET A 201 -46.82 11.19 38.07
C MET A 201 -47.76 10.36 38.94
N ASP A 202 -47.39 9.13 39.27
CA ASP A 202 -48.19 8.27 40.15
C ASP A 202 -48.16 8.77 41.61
N ASP A 203 -47.01 9.22 42.11
CA ASP A 203 -46.89 9.86 43.42
C ASP A 203 -47.75 11.14 43.53
N ILE A 204 -47.78 11.94 42.47
CA ILE A 204 -48.64 13.14 42.39
C ILE A 204 -50.11 12.72 42.42
N LYS A 205 -50.54 11.73 41.63
CA LYS A 205 -51.93 11.23 41.63
C LYS A 205 -52.33 10.72 43.01
N GLN A 206 -51.48 9.94 43.67
CA GLN A 206 -51.73 9.45 45.03
C GLN A 206 -51.85 10.58 46.05
N THR A 207 -50.99 11.59 45.96
CA THR A 207 -51.01 12.77 46.82
C THR A 207 -52.30 13.57 46.59
N LEU A 208 -52.68 13.78 45.33
CA LEU A 208 -53.90 14.48 44.96
C LEU A 208 -55.15 13.75 45.49
N ALA A 209 -55.21 12.42 45.35
CA ALA A 209 -56.30 11.62 45.90
C ALA A 209 -56.43 11.75 47.42
N LYS A 210 -55.31 11.77 48.15
CA LYS A 210 -55.29 12.01 49.61
C LYS A 210 -55.82 13.41 49.95
N VAL A 211 -55.42 14.43 49.21
CA VAL A 211 -55.89 15.81 49.41
C VAL A 211 -57.39 15.91 49.14
N VAL A 212 -57.90 15.30 48.06
CA VAL A 212 -59.34 15.27 47.75
C VAL A 212 -60.12 14.62 48.90
N ASN A 213 -59.71 13.45 49.38
CA ASN A 213 -60.37 12.78 50.51
C ASN A 213 -60.35 13.65 51.79
N LEU A 214 -59.24 14.35 52.05
CA LEU A 214 -59.15 15.29 53.17
C LEU A 214 -60.10 16.48 53.02
N CYS A 215 -60.24 17.03 51.81
CA CYS A 215 -61.19 18.10 51.51
C CYS A 215 -62.64 17.63 51.71
N GLU A 216 -63.00 16.46 51.18
CA GLU A 216 -64.35 15.88 51.33
C GLU A 216 -64.70 15.64 52.80
N THR A 217 -63.82 15.00 53.56
CA THR A 217 -64.03 14.76 55.01
C THR A 217 -64.10 16.06 55.82
N THR A 218 -63.33 17.09 55.44
CA THR A 218 -63.40 18.41 56.07
C THR A 218 -64.73 19.09 55.74
N GLN A 219 -65.19 19.00 54.49
CA GLN A 219 -66.47 19.54 54.05
C GLN A 219 -67.65 18.89 54.79
N GLU A 220 -67.64 17.56 54.96
CA GLU A 220 -68.64 16.83 55.75
C GLU A 220 -68.72 17.36 57.20
N LYS A 221 -67.57 17.53 57.87
CA LYS A 221 -67.49 18.08 59.24
C LYS A 221 -67.98 19.52 59.33
N VAL A 222 -67.70 20.35 58.32
CA VAL A 222 -68.22 21.72 58.24
C VAL A 222 -69.75 21.69 58.13
N ILE A 223 -70.30 20.85 57.26
CA ILE A 223 -71.77 20.69 57.11
C ILE A 223 -72.40 20.20 58.41
N GLU A 224 -71.79 19.23 59.09
CA GLU A 224 -72.28 18.71 60.39
C GLU A 224 -72.26 19.80 61.46
N THR A 225 -71.17 20.57 61.53
CA THR A 225 -71.02 21.69 62.48
C THR A 225 -72.05 22.77 62.19
N GLN A 226 -72.25 23.13 60.92
CA GLN A 226 -73.27 24.09 60.49
C GLN A 226 -74.67 23.65 60.94
N LYS A 227 -75.03 22.38 60.74
CA LYS A 227 -76.31 21.82 61.21
C LYS A 227 -76.47 21.95 62.72
N LYS A 228 -75.43 21.66 63.51
CA LYS A 228 -75.45 21.82 64.98
C LYS A 228 -75.64 23.27 65.40
N VAL A 229 -74.95 24.21 64.74
CA VAL A 229 -75.10 25.65 65.00
C VAL A 229 -76.53 26.10 64.71
N THR A 230 -77.11 25.73 63.56
CA THR A 230 -78.48 26.09 63.21
C THR A 230 -79.50 25.54 64.23
N LEU A 231 -79.33 24.29 64.69
CA LEU A 231 -80.18 23.72 65.73
C LEU A 231 -80.09 24.51 67.06
N LEU A 232 -78.89 24.93 67.46
CA LEU A 232 -78.69 25.75 68.66
C LEU A 232 -79.32 27.14 68.50
N GLU A 233 -79.19 27.76 67.33
CA GLU A 233 -79.85 29.03 67.01
C GLU A 233 -81.38 28.91 67.11
N ASP A 234 -81.96 27.83 66.61
CA ASP A 234 -83.40 27.55 66.70
C ASP A 234 -83.85 27.31 68.16
N GLN A 235 -83.04 26.61 68.95
CA GLN A 235 -83.31 26.44 70.39
C GLN A 235 -83.27 27.76 71.15
N MET A 236 -82.34 28.67 70.80
CA MET A 236 -82.21 29.99 71.39
C MET A 236 -83.36 30.95 71.01
N LYS A 237 -84.00 30.76 69.85
CA LYS A 237 -85.16 31.54 69.40
C LYS A 237 -86.48 31.13 70.07
N LYS A 238 -86.53 30.04 70.85
CA LYS A 238 -87.71 29.69 71.63
C LYS A 238 -87.96 30.74 72.73
N PRO A 239 -89.18 31.27 72.88
CA PRO A 239 -89.47 32.27 73.90
C PRO A 239 -89.19 31.70 75.29
N ARG A 240 -88.37 32.41 76.07
CA ARG A 240 -88.25 32.14 77.52
C ARG A 240 -89.65 32.19 78.11
N VAL A 241 -90.19 31.02 78.45
CA VAL A 241 -91.36 30.91 79.32
C VAL A 241 -90.93 31.52 80.65
N ARG A 242 -91.31 32.78 80.88
CA ARG A 242 -91.24 33.41 82.21
C ARG A 242 -92.05 32.52 83.14
N GLY A 243 -91.37 31.96 84.15
CA GLY A 243 -92.03 31.21 85.20
C GLY A 243 -93.09 32.05 85.88
N ASN A 244 -94.31 31.52 86.00
CA ASN A 244 -95.22 31.88 87.06
C ASN A 244 -94.92 30.98 88.26
N ILE A 245 -93.91 31.37 89.03
CA ILE A 245 -93.77 30.93 90.42
C ILE A 245 -94.72 31.83 91.22
N THR A 246 -95.98 31.40 91.37
CA THR A 246 -96.94 31.82 92.42
C THR A 246 -98.27 31.11 92.18
N SER A 247 -98.61 30.05 92.93
CA SER A 247 -99.99 29.78 93.40
C SER A 247 -100.24 28.50 94.22
N THR A 248 -99.26 27.70 94.65
CA THR A 248 -99.56 26.50 95.46
C THR A 248 -99.54 26.69 96.98
N MET A 249 -99.20 27.87 97.49
CA MET A 249 -99.26 28.21 98.94
C MET A 249 -100.60 28.84 99.37
N ARG A 250 -101.68 28.68 98.59
CA ARG A 250 -103.02 29.23 98.93
C ARG A 250 -104.14 28.19 99.09
N GLU A 251 -103.85 26.89 98.94
CA GLU A 251 -104.84 25.82 99.20
C GLU A 251 -104.63 25.07 100.52
N GLU A 252 -103.49 25.24 101.21
CA GLU A 252 -103.30 24.72 102.58
C GLU A 252 -103.92 25.59 103.69
N ARG A 253 -104.51 26.75 103.36
CA ARG A 253 -105.12 27.65 104.36
C ARG A 253 -106.65 27.60 104.47
N ASN A 254 -107.35 26.86 103.59
CA ASN A 254 -108.83 26.80 103.58
C ASN A 254 -109.43 25.43 103.97
N LYS A 255 -108.63 24.46 104.43
CA LYS A 255 -109.12 23.18 104.99
C LYS A 255 -108.99 23.05 106.51
N ALA A 256 -108.52 24.08 107.21
CA ALA A 256 -108.45 24.13 108.67
C ALA A 256 -109.59 24.94 109.32
N ASN A 257 -110.61 25.34 108.56
CA ASN A 257 -111.72 26.16 109.08
C ASN A 257 -113.06 25.78 108.43
N LYS A 258 -113.53 24.55 108.68
CA LYS A 258 -114.93 24.12 108.67
C LYS A 258 -114.97 22.63 109.05
N HIS A 259 -115.48 22.37 110.25
CA HIS A 259 -116.12 21.14 110.75
C HIS A 259 -115.55 19.79 110.32
#